data_AF-A0A8K1ZSW2-F1
#
_entry.id   AF-A0A8K1ZSW2-F1
#
_cell.length_a   1.000
_cell.length_b   1.000
_cell.length_c   1.000
_cell.angle_alpha   90.00
_cell.angle_beta   90.00
_cell.angle_gamma   90.00
#
_symmetry.space_group_name_H-M   'P 1'
#
loop_
_entity.id
_entity.type
_entity.pdbx_description
1 polymer ?
#
loop_
_entity_poly.entity_id
_entity_poly.type
_entity_poly.pdbx_seq_one_letter_code
_entity_poly.pdbx_strand_id
1 'polypeptide(L)'
;MLPRITGFMNYGHQAVRASRYIGQSFIITLSHTSRLPLTIQYPYQKWIPSERFRGRIHFEFDKCIACEVCVRVCPIDLPTID
;
A
#
# COMPACT_ATOMS: atom_id res chain seq x y z
N MET A 1 -12.12 -50.86 21.74
CA MET A 1 -12.46 -50.46 20.35
C MET A 1 -13.13 -49.08 20.24
N LEU A 2 -13.83 -48.59 21.26
CA LEU A 2 -14.49 -47.26 21.26
C LEU A 2 -13.60 -46.02 21.02
N PRO A 3 -12.36 -45.89 21.54
CA PRO A 3 -11.59 -44.64 21.41
C PRO A 3 -11.06 -44.37 19.98
N ARG A 4 -10.96 -45.41 19.12
CA ARG A 4 -10.61 -45.22 17.71
C ARG A 4 -11.74 -44.59 16.90
N ILE A 5 -13.00 -44.92 17.24
CA ILE A 5 -14.18 -44.44 16.53
C ILE A 5 -14.44 -42.96 16.86
N THR A 6 -14.28 -42.57 18.13
CA THR A 6 -14.41 -41.17 18.56
C THR A 6 -13.32 -40.28 17.96
N GLY A 7 -12.08 -40.77 17.86
CA GLY A 7 -10.99 -40.06 17.18
C GLY A 7 -11.27 -39.80 15.69
N PHE A 8 -11.78 -40.81 14.97
CA PHE A 8 -12.18 -40.67 13.57
C PHE A 8 -13.34 -39.68 13.39
N MET A 9 -14.37 -39.76 14.23
CA MET A 9 -15.49 -38.81 14.21
C MET A 9 -15.05 -37.36 14.50
N ASN A 10 -14.16 -37.17 15.48
CA ASN A 10 -13.64 -35.86 15.84
C ASN A 10 -12.79 -35.25 14.71
N TYR A 11 -11.97 -36.06 14.04
CA TYR A 11 -11.20 -35.63 12.87
C TYR A 11 -12.13 -35.23 11.70
N GLY A 12 -13.16 -36.03 11.42
CA GLY A 12 -14.18 -35.69 10.42
C GLY A 12 -14.87 -34.35 10.74
N HIS A 13 -15.21 -34.11 12.01
CA HIS A 13 -15.79 -32.84 12.43
C HIS A 13 -14.82 -31.66 12.24
N GLN A 14 -13.52 -31.83 12.51
CA GLN A 14 -12.51 -30.81 12.26
C GLN A 14 -12.34 -30.50 10.77
N ALA A 15 -12.32 -31.54 9.93
CA ALA A 15 -12.20 -31.39 8.47
C ALA A 15 -13.40 -30.60 7.87
N VAL A 16 -14.62 -30.88 8.34
CA VAL A 16 -15.83 -30.15 7.92
C VAL A 16 -15.83 -28.69 8.40
N ARG A 17 -15.27 -28.42 9.59
CA ARG A 17 -15.09 -27.03 10.06
C ARG A 17 -14.09 -26.29 9.17
N ALA A 18 -12.94 -26.90 8.88
CA ALA A 18 -11.92 -26.31 8.01
C ALA A 18 -12.45 -26.01 6.61
N SER A 19 -13.17 -26.95 5.98
CA SER A 19 -13.74 -26.75 4.64
C SER A 19 -14.75 -25.60 4.58
N ARG A 20 -15.55 -25.40 5.65
CA ARG A 20 -16.46 -24.25 5.75
C ARG A 20 -15.72 -22.91 5.78
N TYR A 21 -14.65 -22.79 6.54
CA TYR A 21 -13.85 -21.56 6.59
C TYR A 21 -13.15 -21.26 5.26
N ILE A 22 -12.67 -22.30 4.58
CA ILE A 22 -12.08 -22.18 3.24
C ILE A 22 -13.15 -21.71 2.24
N GLY A 23 -14.34 -22.31 2.28
CA GLY A 23 -15.47 -21.92 1.43
C GLY A 23 -15.90 -20.46 1.65
N GLN A 24 -15.98 -20.01 2.91
CA GLN A 24 -16.27 -18.61 3.25
C GLN A 24 -15.22 -17.66 2.64
N SER A 25 -13.94 -18.01 2.76
CA SER A 25 -12.84 -17.20 2.22
C SER A 25 -12.91 -17.10 0.69
N PHE A 26 -13.17 -18.22 0.02
CA PHE A 26 -13.29 -18.26 -1.44
C PHE A 26 -14.46 -17.42 -1.96
N ILE A 27 -15.61 -17.45 -1.27
CA ILE A 27 -16.77 -16.60 -1.60
C ILE A 27 -16.39 -15.12 -1.50
N ILE A 28 -15.65 -14.72 -0.47
CA ILE A 28 -15.19 -13.33 -0.31
C ILE A 28 -14.24 -12.97 -1.45
N THR A 29 -13.24 -13.80 -1.76
CA THR A 29 -12.31 -13.53 -2.87
C THR A 29 -13.02 -13.41 -4.20
N LEU A 30 -13.99 -14.30 -4.48
CA LEU A 30 -14.80 -14.24 -5.69
C LEU A 30 -15.68 -12.97 -5.73
N SER A 31 -16.17 -12.49 -4.58
CA SER A 31 -16.92 -11.23 -4.51
C SER A 31 -16.08 -9.98 -4.82
N HIS A 32 -14.74 -10.08 -4.77
CA HIS A 32 -13.85 -8.97 -5.14
C HIS A 32 -13.63 -8.86 -6.65
N THR A 33 -13.79 -9.94 -7.43
CA THR A 33 -13.56 -9.91 -8.88
C THR A 33 -14.65 -9.15 -9.63
N SER A 34 -15.85 -9.01 -9.05
CA SER A 34 -16.94 -8.24 -9.64
C SER A 34 -16.84 -6.72 -9.38
N ARG A 35 -15.89 -6.28 -8.56
CA ARG A 35 -15.67 -4.86 -8.28
C ARG A 35 -14.79 -4.23 -9.36
N LEU A 36 -15.03 -2.95 -9.64
CA LEU A 36 -14.17 -2.19 -10.54
C LEU A 36 -12.77 -2.01 -9.93
N PRO A 37 -11.69 -2.07 -10.74
CA PRO A 37 -10.34 -1.85 -10.25
C PRO A 37 -10.13 -0.39 -9.86
N LEU A 38 -9.57 -0.16 -8.67
CA LEU A 38 -9.22 1.19 -8.16
C LEU A 38 -7.83 1.67 -8.66
N THR A 39 -7.16 0.87 -9.48
CA THR A 39 -5.80 1.14 -9.96
C THR A 39 -5.78 2.29 -10.96
N ILE A 40 -4.83 3.21 -10.81
CA ILE A 40 -4.53 4.25 -11.82
C ILE A 40 -3.50 3.72 -12.81
N GLN A 41 -3.79 3.80 -14.11
CA GLN A 41 -2.92 3.25 -15.15
C GLN A 41 -1.82 4.23 -15.56
N TYR A 42 -0.75 4.31 -14.76
CA TYR A 42 0.45 5.05 -15.17
C TYR A 42 1.14 4.34 -16.35
N PRO A 43 1.66 5.05 -17.39
CA PRO A 43 1.81 6.50 -17.52
C PRO A 43 0.62 7.22 -18.18
N TYR A 44 -0.38 6.49 -18.68
CA TYR A 44 -1.51 7.02 -19.44
C TYR A 44 -2.46 7.88 -18.59
N GLN A 45 -2.67 7.49 -17.34
CA GLN A 45 -3.44 8.24 -16.35
C GLN A 45 -2.51 8.66 -15.20
N LYS A 46 -2.40 9.97 -14.96
CA LYS A 46 -1.60 10.53 -13.87
C LYS A 46 -2.49 10.92 -12.69
N TRP A 47 -1.98 10.74 -11.48
CA TRP A 47 -2.63 11.23 -10.27
C TRP A 47 -2.47 12.74 -10.15
N ILE A 48 -3.50 13.42 -9.65
CA ILE A 48 -3.49 14.88 -9.46
C ILE A 48 -2.86 15.16 -8.08
N PRO A 49 -1.70 15.84 -8.02
CA PRO A 49 -1.08 16.19 -6.75
C PRO A 49 -1.93 17.21 -5.98
N SER A 50 -1.79 17.22 -4.65
CA SER A 50 -2.41 18.25 -3.82
C SER A 50 -1.72 19.61 -4.00
N GLU A 51 -2.40 20.70 -3.62
CA GLU A 51 -1.86 22.07 -3.70
C GLU A 51 -0.52 22.24 -2.96
N ARG A 52 -0.34 21.50 -1.84
CA ARG A 52 0.88 21.53 -1.02
C ARG A 52 1.83 20.37 -1.30
N PHE A 53 1.68 19.68 -2.42
CA PHE A 53 2.59 18.60 -2.79
C PHE A 53 4.00 19.14 -3.03
N ARG A 54 4.98 18.59 -2.30
CA ARG A 54 6.39 18.98 -2.42
C ARG A 54 7.05 18.18 -3.55
N GLY A 55 6.96 18.70 -4.77
CA GLY A 55 7.63 18.16 -5.95
C GLY A 55 9.09 18.64 -6.06
N ARG A 56 9.53 18.85 -7.30
CA ARG A 56 10.85 19.45 -7.58
C ARG A 56 10.86 20.92 -7.14
N ILE A 57 11.93 21.33 -6.48
CA ILE A 57 12.16 22.74 -6.11
C ILE A 57 12.39 23.56 -7.38
N HIS A 58 11.66 24.66 -7.50
CA HIS A 58 11.88 25.68 -8.52
C HIS A 58 12.81 26.77 -7.97
N PHE A 59 13.77 27.22 -8.76
CA PHE A 59 14.74 28.24 -8.37
C PHE A 59 14.72 29.39 -9.37
N GLU A 60 14.67 30.62 -8.86
CA GLU A 60 14.74 31.84 -9.65
C GLU A 60 16.02 32.60 -9.28
N PHE A 61 16.92 32.76 -10.25
CA PHE A 61 18.24 33.32 -10.00
C PHE A 61 18.18 34.81 -9.61
N ASP A 62 17.36 35.60 -10.29
CA ASP A 62 17.26 37.05 -10.09
C ASP A 62 16.76 37.45 -8.69
N LYS A 63 16.12 36.53 -7.96
CA LYS A 63 15.62 36.75 -6.59
C LYS A 63 16.61 36.30 -5.51
N CYS A 64 17.64 35.55 -5.87
CA CYS A 64 18.62 35.07 -4.91
C CYS A 64 19.56 36.21 -4.49
N ILE A 65 19.82 36.35 -3.19
CA ILE A 65 20.72 37.37 -2.63
C ILE A 65 21.94 36.76 -1.91
N ALA A 66 22.25 35.49 -2.20
CA ALA A 66 23.36 34.74 -1.59
C ALA A 66 23.34 34.76 -0.03
N CYS A 67 22.17 34.53 0.58
CA CYS A 67 22.02 34.57 2.04
C CYS A 67 22.40 33.25 2.76
N GLU A 68 22.68 32.17 2.03
CA GLU A 68 23.04 30.85 2.56
C GLU A 68 22.03 30.17 3.49
N VAL A 69 20.80 30.70 3.59
CA VAL A 69 19.74 30.14 4.44
C VAL A 69 19.32 28.76 3.96
N CYS A 70 19.27 28.52 2.65
CA CYS A 70 18.90 27.22 2.10
C CYS A 70 19.91 26.12 2.45
N VAL A 71 21.20 26.44 2.61
CA VAL A 71 22.24 25.50 3.08
C VAL A 71 22.03 25.22 4.56
N ARG A 72 22.03 26.27 5.39
CA ARG A 72 21.93 26.18 6.86
C ARG A 72 20.70 25.43 7.36
N VAL A 73 19.58 25.53 6.63
CA VAL A 73 18.31 24.85 6.99
C VAL A 73 18.22 23.45 6.38
N CYS A 74 19.01 23.14 5.35
CA CYS A 74 19.01 21.82 4.74
C CYS A 74 19.56 20.79 5.74
N PRO A 75 18.88 19.66 6.00
CA PRO A 75 19.37 18.66 6.93
C PRO A 75 20.71 18.00 6.53
N ILE A 76 21.14 18.18 5.27
CA ILE A 76 22.32 17.54 4.68
C ILE A 76 23.20 18.54 3.91
N ASP A 77 22.97 19.84 4.06
CA ASP A 77 23.74 20.89 3.37
C ASP A 77 23.87 20.68 1.83
N LEU A 78 22.78 20.25 1.18
CA LEU A 78 22.78 19.88 -0.25
C LEU A 78 23.00 21.05 -1.23
N PRO A 79 22.28 22.19 -1.13
CA PRO A 79 22.41 23.23 -2.15
C PRO A 79 23.80 23.86 -2.07
N THR A 80 24.49 23.95 -3.20
CA THR A 80 25.74 24.70 -3.34
C THR A 80 25.42 26.11 -3.82
N ILE A 81 26.01 27.12 -3.18
CA ILE A 81 25.85 28.53 -3.55
C ILE A 81 27.22 29.01 -4.01
N ASP A 82 27.25 29.56 -5.21
CA ASP A 82 28.41 30.22 -5.83
C ASP A 82 28.13 31.72 -5.99
#